data_AF-Q6FMJ2-F1
#
_entry.id   AF-Q6FMJ2-F1
#
_cell.length_a   1.000
_cell.length_b   1.000
_cell.length_c   1.000
_cell.angle_alpha   90.00
_cell.angle_beta   90.00
_cell.angle_gamma   90.00
#
_symmetry.space_group_name_H-M   'P 1'
#
loop_
_entity.id
_entity.type
_entity.pdbx_description
1 polymer ?
#
loop_
_entity_poly.entity_id
_entity_poly.type
_entity_poly.pdbx_seq_one_letter_code
_entity_poly.pdbx_strand_id
1 'polypeptide(L)'
;MSREEQPYIVATDGIVDALTKISSVFSAYLSANIHILNKYINYLRRVTSLKNERSIMIKIVKKLRFFNDTLLSTDLAQLQTTYEGEEPELALNIQTFASYLVKCLETIDLLNYFLLKPLQKELIAKTLNFDLVFPEDITDTVEDTYNHFVKFTQWSIESLSIDDPLLDIEVVQFSLRCAEEDQSYAEETDNIFLQEVLPVKDSQEYETLTLQWLDVLNGKLAILGERFEKVADDWYKKFGKNRS
;
A
#
# COMPACT_ATOMS: atom_id res chain seq x y z
N MET A 1 24.53 -18.25 -6.04
CA MET A 1 24.03 -18.66 -7.36
C MET A 1 24.81 -17.90 -8.42
N SER A 2 25.25 -18.57 -9.48
CA SER A 2 25.74 -17.90 -10.68
C SER A 2 24.67 -16.92 -11.15
N ARG A 3 25.02 -15.65 -11.36
CA ARG A 3 24.19 -14.71 -12.12
C ARG A 3 24.11 -15.28 -13.54
N GLU A 4 23.14 -16.17 -13.78
CA GLU A 4 22.65 -16.40 -15.13
C GLU A 4 22.24 -15.03 -15.67
N GLU A 5 22.75 -14.68 -16.85
CA GLU A 5 22.45 -13.43 -17.54
C GLU A 5 20.94 -13.25 -17.56
N GLN A 6 20.45 -12.32 -16.75
CA GLN A 6 19.02 -12.08 -16.67
C GLN A 6 18.52 -11.50 -17.97
N PRO A 7 17.29 -11.86 -18.38
CA PRO A 7 16.75 -11.37 -19.63
C PRO A 7 16.69 -9.85 -19.57
N TYR A 8 17.26 -9.20 -20.59
CA TYR A 8 17.02 -7.80 -20.84
C TYR A 8 15.55 -7.63 -21.28
N ILE A 9 14.72 -7.08 -20.40
CA ILE A 9 13.29 -6.92 -20.64
C ILE A 9 13.01 -5.47 -21.06
N VAL A 10 12.34 -5.32 -22.20
CA VAL A 10 11.99 -4.02 -22.77
C VAL A 10 10.62 -3.57 -22.23
N ALA A 11 10.50 -2.28 -21.88
CA ALA A 11 9.24 -1.66 -21.50
C ALA A 11 8.32 -1.45 -22.73
N THR A 12 7.39 -2.38 -22.93
CA THR A 12 6.38 -2.32 -24.01
C THR A 12 5.20 -1.42 -23.64
N ASP A 13 4.44 -0.98 -24.66
CA ASP A 13 3.21 -0.19 -24.46
C ASP A 13 2.23 -0.92 -23.52
N GLY A 14 2.09 -2.24 -23.66
CA GLY A 14 1.24 -3.07 -22.81
C GLY A 14 1.64 -3.05 -21.34
N ILE A 15 2.95 -3.07 -21.05
CA ILE A 15 3.46 -2.93 -19.68
C ILE A 15 3.15 -1.55 -19.14
N VAL A 16 3.36 -0.49 -19.92
CA VAL A 16 3.07 0.89 -19.48
C VAL A 16 1.58 1.09 -19.20
N ASP A 17 0.71 0.55 -20.04
CA ASP A 17 -0.73 0.55 -19.81
C ASP A 17 -1.11 -0.21 -18.51
N ALA A 18 -0.49 -1.36 -18.27
CA ALA A 18 -0.71 -2.15 -17.07
C ALA A 18 -0.23 -1.40 -15.80
N LEU A 19 0.95 -0.80 -15.83
CA LEU A 19 1.50 0.01 -14.73
C LEU A 19 0.67 1.28 -14.48
N THR A 20 0.13 1.89 -15.53
CA THR A 20 -0.78 3.04 -15.41
C THR A 20 -2.07 2.67 -14.68
N LYS A 21 -2.61 1.46 -14.94
CA LYS A 21 -3.75 0.93 -14.18
C LYS A 21 -3.37 0.65 -12.73
N ILE A 22 -2.20 0.06 -12.47
CA ILE A 22 -1.69 -0.15 -11.11
C ILE A 22 -1.55 1.18 -10.36
N SER A 23 -0.96 2.19 -10.98
CA SER A 23 -0.83 3.55 -10.42
C SER A 23 -2.20 4.12 -10.05
N SER A 24 -3.21 3.93 -10.90
CA SER A 24 -4.59 4.33 -10.63
C SER A 24 -5.17 3.60 -9.41
N VAL A 25 -4.86 2.32 -9.22
CA VAL A 25 -5.29 1.53 -8.05
C VAL A 25 -4.58 1.98 -6.77
N PHE A 26 -3.28 2.28 -6.80
CA PHE A 26 -2.57 2.90 -5.68
C PHE A 26 -3.16 4.28 -5.32
N SER A 27 -3.52 5.08 -6.33
CA SER A 27 -4.22 6.36 -6.10
C SER A 27 -5.58 6.15 -5.44
N ALA A 28 -6.34 5.15 -5.87
CA ALA A 28 -7.62 4.82 -5.26
C ALA A 28 -7.44 4.32 -3.81
N TYR A 29 -6.38 3.56 -3.50
CA TYR A 29 -6.04 3.14 -2.14
C TYR A 29 -5.70 4.33 -1.23
N LEU A 30 -4.87 5.26 -1.70
CA LEU A 30 -4.58 6.52 -0.98
C LEU A 30 -5.87 7.32 -0.76
N SER A 31 -6.71 7.42 -1.78
CA SER A 31 -7.98 8.16 -1.73
C SER A 31 -8.95 7.55 -0.72
N ALA A 32 -9.10 6.23 -0.69
CA ALA A 32 -9.94 5.53 0.29
C ALA A 32 -9.53 5.88 1.74
N ASN A 33 -8.22 5.82 2.03
CA ASN A 33 -7.67 6.23 3.32
C ASN A 33 -7.94 7.73 3.60
N ILE A 34 -7.68 8.61 2.64
CA ILE A 34 -7.95 10.06 2.79
C ILE A 34 -9.43 10.32 3.11
N HIS A 35 -10.36 9.64 2.44
CA HIS A 35 -11.80 9.81 2.64
C HIS A 35 -12.24 9.37 4.03
N ILE A 36 -11.88 8.16 4.47
CA ILE A 36 -12.26 7.68 5.81
C ILE A 36 -11.64 8.55 6.91
N LEU A 37 -10.38 8.94 6.75
CA LEU A 37 -9.67 9.78 7.71
C LEU A 37 -10.27 11.19 7.80
N ASN A 38 -10.71 11.78 6.69
CA ASN A 38 -11.42 13.07 6.72
C ASN A 38 -12.73 12.98 7.52
N LYS A 39 -13.51 11.90 7.33
CA LYS A 39 -14.72 11.65 8.14
C LYS A 39 -14.34 11.49 9.62
N TYR A 40 -13.31 10.72 9.92
CA TYR A 40 -12.84 10.48 11.28
C TYR A 40 -12.37 11.76 11.99
N ILE A 41 -11.55 12.57 11.32
CA ILE A 41 -11.06 13.88 11.80
C ILE A 41 -12.24 14.82 12.14
N ASN A 42 -13.31 14.79 11.34
CA ASN A 42 -14.51 15.59 11.61
C ASN A 42 -15.23 15.16 12.89
N TYR A 43 -15.29 13.86 13.18
CA TYR A 43 -15.83 13.37 14.45
C TYR A 43 -14.92 13.70 15.63
N LEU A 44 -13.61 13.51 15.48
CA LEU A 44 -12.60 13.87 16.49
C LEU A 44 -12.64 15.37 16.85
N ARG A 45 -13.11 16.25 15.96
CA ARG A 45 -13.31 17.67 16.26
C ARG A 45 -14.21 17.89 17.47
N ARG A 46 -15.17 17.00 17.72
CA ARG A 46 -16.13 17.11 18.84
C ARG A 46 -15.58 16.52 20.16
N VAL A 47 -14.44 15.81 20.10
CA VAL A 47 -13.79 15.20 21.27
C VAL A 47 -12.58 16.06 21.66
N THR A 48 -12.80 17.00 22.58
CA THR A 48 -11.79 18.00 22.96
C THR A 48 -10.52 17.39 23.56
N SER A 49 -10.64 16.24 24.22
CA SER A 49 -9.52 15.48 24.79
C SER A 49 -8.57 14.90 23.73
N LEU A 50 -9.00 14.77 22.47
CA LEU A 50 -8.22 14.20 21.35
C LEU A 50 -7.70 15.25 20.36
N LYS A 51 -7.52 16.50 20.80
CA LYS A 51 -7.09 17.60 19.92
C LYS A 51 -5.71 17.40 19.29
N ASN A 52 -4.79 16.73 20.00
CA ASN A 52 -3.41 16.53 19.55
C ASN A 52 -3.36 15.39 18.53
N GLU A 53 -4.03 14.29 18.83
CA GLU A 53 -4.21 13.12 17.99
C GLU A 53 -4.88 13.51 16.67
N ARG A 54 -5.94 14.33 16.74
CA ARG A 54 -6.56 14.91 15.54
C ARG A 54 -5.55 15.69 14.69
N SER A 55 -4.64 16.44 15.32
CA SER A 55 -3.64 17.23 14.61
C SER A 55 -2.59 16.36 13.91
N ILE A 56 -2.20 15.23 14.52
CA ILE A 56 -1.37 14.20 13.91
C ILE A 56 -2.08 13.59 12.69
N MET A 57 -3.35 13.20 12.83
CA MET A 57 -4.15 12.65 11.72
C MET A 57 -4.25 13.63 10.54
N ILE A 58 -4.46 14.92 10.81
CA ILE A 58 -4.46 15.96 9.76
C ILE A 58 -3.11 16.02 9.03
N LYS A 59 -1.99 15.89 9.74
CA LYS A 59 -0.65 15.91 9.13
C LYS A 59 -0.45 14.71 8.21
N ILE A 60 -0.88 13.52 8.63
CA ILE A 60 -0.80 12.29 7.82
C ILE A 60 -1.70 12.41 6.58
N VAL A 61 -2.96 12.83 6.73
CA VAL A 61 -3.88 13.03 5.59
C VAL A 61 -3.30 14.01 4.56
N LYS A 62 -2.67 15.11 5.00
CA LYS A 62 -1.99 16.04 4.07
C LYS A 62 -0.86 15.35 3.28
N LYS A 63 -0.11 14.45 3.92
CA LYS A 63 0.96 13.69 3.26
C LYS A 63 0.37 12.71 2.24
N LEU A 64 -0.67 11.97 2.59
CA LEU A 64 -1.36 11.07 1.66
C LEU A 64 -1.94 11.81 0.46
N ARG A 65 -2.53 13.00 0.66
CA ARG A 65 -3.01 13.85 -0.46
C ARG A 65 -1.87 14.25 -1.39
N PHE A 66 -0.76 14.74 -0.82
CA PHE A 66 0.42 15.06 -1.63
C PHE A 66 0.90 13.86 -2.45
N PHE A 67 0.92 12.66 -1.84
CA PHE A 67 1.30 11.46 -2.57
C PHE A 67 0.34 11.11 -3.70
N ASN A 68 -0.96 11.21 -3.42
CA ASN A 68 -2.01 10.94 -4.37
C ASN A 68 -1.96 11.90 -5.56
N ASP A 69 -1.83 13.20 -5.30
CA ASP A 69 -1.75 14.24 -6.32
C ASP A 69 -0.51 14.04 -7.22
N THR A 70 0.63 13.66 -6.62
CA THR A 70 1.85 13.36 -7.37
C THR A 70 1.67 12.14 -8.27
N LEU A 71 1.08 11.06 -7.74
CA LEU A 71 0.83 9.83 -8.49
C LEU A 71 -0.12 10.07 -9.68
N LEU A 72 -1.20 10.84 -9.47
CA LEU A 72 -2.14 11.25 -10.52
C LEU A 72 -1.52 12.16 -11.58
N SER A 73 -0.50 12.94 -11.21
CA SER A 73 0.21 13.83 -12.14
C SER A 73 1.35 13.16 -12.90
N THR A 74 1.72 11.93 -12.52
CA THR A 74 2.86 11.22 -13.10
C THR A 74 2.45 10.61 -14.44
N ASP A 75 3.17 10.97 -15.49
CA ASP A 75 3.00 10.39 -16.82
C ASP A 75 3.94 9.19 -16.98
N LEU A 76 3.39 7.98 -16.87
CA LEU A 76 4.17 6.75 -17.02
C LEU A 76 4.53 6.43 -18.47
N ALA A 77 3.99 7.15 -19.46
CA ALA A 77 4.48 7.03 -20.84
C ALA A 77 5.96 7.42 -20.95
N GLN A 78 6.46 8.23 -20.01
CA GLN A 78 7.87 8.59 -19.92
C GLN A 78 8.79 7.38 -19.67
N LEU A 79 8.26 6.25 -19.17
CA LEU A 79 9.05 5.03 -19.00
C LEU A 79 9.54 4.45 -20.33
N GLN A 80 8.90 4.80 -21.45
CA GLN A 80 9.35 4.36 -22.78
C GLN A 80 10.33 5.32 -23.43
N THR A 81 10.73 6.38 -22.72
CA THR A 81 11.66 7.37 -23.27
C THR A 81 13.02 6.71 -23.47
N THR A 82 13.41 6.54 -24.72
CA THR A 82 14.74 6.06 -25.07
C THR A 82 15.74 7.20 -24.91
N TYR A 83 16.79 6.97 -24.15
CA TYR A 83 17.96 7.82 -24.17
C TYR A 83 18.95 7.22 -25.16
N GLU A 84 19.46 8.03 -26.07
CA GLU A 84 20.61 7.67 -26.94
C GLU A 84 20.40 6.47 -27.90
N GLY A 85 19.14 6.10 -28.17
CA GLY A 85 18.81 5.01 -29.11
C GLY A 85 18.84 3.61 -28.49
N GLU A 86 19.02 3.50 -27.18
CA GLU A 86 18.86 2.26 -26.43
C GLU A 86 17.37 1.99 -26.17
N GLU A 87 16.96 0.72 -26.22
CA GLU A 87 15.58 0.33 -25.88
C GLU A 87 15.30 0.66 -24.40
N PRO A 88 14.05 0.98 -24.02
CA PRO A 88 13.76 1.37 -22.64
C PRO A 88 13.82 0.13 -21.73
N GLU A 89 14.93 -0.04 -21.00
CA GLU A 89 15.09 -1.14 -20.05
C GLU A 89 14.03 -1.05 -18.94
N LEU A 90 13.27 -2.14 -18.75
CA LEU A 90 12.17 -2.17 -17.80
C LEU A 90 12.65 -2.05 -16.35
N ALA A 91 13.77 -2.68 -16.00
CA ALA A 91 14.29 -2.69 -14.63
C ALA A 91 14.57 -1.27 -14.09
N LEU A 92 15.23 -0.43 -14.89
CA LEU A 92 15.52 0.97 -14.52
C LEU A 92 14.24 1.80 -14.31
N ASN A 93 13.25 1.57 -15.17
CA ASN A 93 11.94 2.22 -15.10
C ASN A 93 11.16 1.80 -13.86
N ILE A 94 11.16 0.50 -13.55
CA ILE A 94 10.51 -0.04 -12.36
C ILE A 94 11.20 0.41 -11.09
N GLN A 95 12.53 0.55 -11.05
CA GLN A 95 13.25 1.07 -9.88
C GLN A 95 12.70 2.44 -9.45
N THR A 96 12.48 3.36 -10.39
CA THR A 96 11.93 4.69 -10.09
C THR A 96 10.47 4.61 -9.62
N PHE A 97 9.65 3.84 -10.34
CA PHE A 97 8.23 3.68 -10.01
C PHE A 97 8.04 3.01 -8.64
N ALA A 98 8.70 1.87 -8.43
CA ALA A 98 8.66 1.10 -7.20
C ALA A 98 9.19 1.89 -6.00
N SER A 99 10.26 2.68 -6.15
CA SER A 99 10.75 3.58 -5.10
C SER A 99 9.64 4.52 -4.57
N TYR A 100 8.80 5.02 -5.46
CA TYR A 100 7.67 5.85 -5.07
C TYR A 100 6.59 5.05 -4.32
N LEU A 101 6.30 3.82 -4.77
CA LEU A 101 5.34 2.93 -4.12
C LEU A 101 5.81 2.54 -2.71
N VAL A 102 7.08 2.13 -2.55
CA VAL A 102 7.71 1.82 -1.25
C VAL A 102 7.51 2.98 -0.28
N LYS A 103 7.85 4.21 -0.70
CA LYS A 103 7.64 5.41 0.13
C LYS A 103 6.18 5.61 0.56
N CYS A 104 5.22 5.30 -0.31
CA CYS A 104 3.80 5.38 0.03
C CYS A 104 3.42 4.31 1.05
N LEU A 105 3.86 3.07 0.85
CA LEU A 105 3.56 1.93 1.71
C LEU A 105 4.17 2.09 3.10
N GLU A 106 5.43 2.53 3.21
CA GLU A 106 6.06 2.82 4.51
C GLU A 106 5.30 3.91 5.29
N THR A 107 4.77 4.91 4.59
CA THR A 107 3.93 5.94 5.23
C THR A 107 2.57 5.39 5.67
N ILE A 108 2.00 4.46 4.90
CA ILE A 108 0.74 3.80 5.23
C ILE A 108 0.93 2.85 6.42
N ASP A 109 2.07 2.15 6.53
CA ASP A 109 2.35 1.30 7.68
C ASP A 109 2.37 2.10 8.98
N LEU A 110 3.11 3.21 9.00
CA LEU A 110 3.15 4.13 10.14
C LEU A 110 1.75 4.67 10.50
N LEU A 111 0.92 4.96 9.49
CA LEU A 111 -0.48 5.35 9.69
C LEU A 111 -1.27 4.20 10.30
N ASN A 112 -1.22 3.00 9.72
CA ASN A 112 -1.98 1.84 10.15
C ASN A 112 -1.64 1.50 11.60
N TYR A 113 -0.35 1.45 11.93
CA TYR A 113 0.12 1.26 13.30
C TYR A 113 -0.49 2.30 14.23
N PHE A 114 -0.31 3.60 13.95
CA PHE A 114 -0.81 4.69 14.81
C PHE A 114 -2.34 4.67 14.96
N LEU A 115 -3.06 4.51 13.85
CA LEU A 115 -4.51 4.57 13.79
C LEU A 115 -5.14 3.40 14.52
N LEU A 116 -4.69 2.17 14.26
CA LEU A 116 -5.38 0.95 14.70
C LEU A 116 -4.91 0.46 16.08
N LYS A 117 -3.74 0.90 16.57
CA LYS A 117 -3.19 0.45 17.86
C LYS A 117 -3.19 1.54 18.94
N PRO A 118 -2.24 2.48 19.03
CA PRO A 118 -2.17 3.44 20.12
C PRO A 118 -3.35 4.41 20.12
N LEU A 119 -3.83 4.90 18.96
CA LEU A 119 -4.97 5.83 18.93
C LEU A 119 -6.26 5.18 19.44
N GLN A 120 -6.49 3.89 19.15
CA GLN A 120 -7.66 3.18 19.67
C GLN A 120 -7.63 3.07 21.19
N LYS A 121 -6.48 2.72 21.77
CA LYS A 121 -6.28 2.68 23.23
C LYS A 121 -6.47 4.06 23.86
N GLU A 122 -5.91 5.09 23.25
CA GLU A 122 -5.99 6.47 23.72
C GLU A 122 -7.43 7.01 23.66
N LEU A 123 -8.17 6.68 22.59
CA LEU A 123 -9.58 7.01 22.44
C LEU A 123 -10.39 6.41 23.58
N ILE A 124 -10.29 5.10 23.82
CA ILE A 124 -11.00 4.40 24.90
C ILE A 124 -10.65 5.02 26.26
N ALA A 125 -9.37 5.27 26.52
CA ALA A 125 -8.91 5.85 27.78
C ALA A 125 -9.47 7.27 28.02
N LYS A 126 -9.55 8.10 26.98
CA LYS A 126 -10.00 9.50 27.09
C LYS A 126 -11.50 9.70 27.00
N THR A 127 -12.25 8.80 26.36
CA THR A 127 -13.71 8.95 26.17
C THR A 127 -14.53 7.97 26.99
N LEU A 128 -13.90 6.91 27.51
CA LEU A 128 -14.55 5.82 28.25
C LEU A 128 -15.71 5.17 27.49
N ASN A 129 -15.62 5.15 26.15
CA ASN A 129 -16.59 4.50 25.26
C ASN A 129 -15.92 4.00 23.97
N PHE A 130 -16.69 3.28 23.16
CA PHE A 130 -16.23 2.64 21.93
C PHE A 130 -16.88 3.25 20.67
N ASP A 131 -17.48 4.43 20.77
CA ASP A 131 -18.34 4.97 19.70
C ASP A 131 -17.57 5.32 18.42
N LEU A 132 -16.32 5.74 18.57
CA LEU A 132 -15.41 6.10 17.47
C LEU A 132 -14.26 5.09 17.30
N VAL A 133 -14.33 3.95 17.98
CA VAL A 133 -13.31 2.90 17.87
C VAL A 133 -13.51 2.15 16.56
N PHE A 134 -12.43 1.85 15.86
CA PHE A 134 -12.49 0.98 14.69
C PHE A 134 -12.80 -0.45 15.12
N PRO A 135 -13.81 -1.10 14.51
CA PRO A 135 -14.07 -2.52 14.71
C PRO A 135 -12.86 -3.39 14.31
N GLU A 136 -12.75 -4.57 14.93
CA GLU A 136 -11.67 -5.53 14.68
C GLU A 136 -11.62 -5.99 13.21
N ASP A 137 -12.79 -6.22 12.58
CA ASP A 137 -12.88 -6.62 11.17
C ASP A 137 -12.26 -5.59 10.20
N ILE A 138 -12.15 -4.33 10.62
CA ILE A 138 -11.49 -3.28 9.85
C ILE A 138 -9.98 -3.36 9.99
N THR A 139 -9.49 -3.73 11.17
CA THR A 139 -8.05 -3.91 11.40
C THR A 139 -7.55 -5.02 10.47
N ASP A 140 -8.23 -6.16 10.45
CA ASP A 140 -7.91 -7.28 9.57
C ASP A 140 -7.97 -6.88 8.09
N THR A 141 -9.00 -6.12 7.69
CA THR A 141 -9.16 -5.68 6.29
C THR A 141 -8.05 -4.70 5.87
N VAL A 142 -7.67 -3.78 6.76
CA VAL A 142 -6.58 -2.82 6.50
C VAL A 142 -5.25 -3.53 6.39
N GLU A 143 -4.95 -4.45 7.29
CA GLU A 143 -3.72 -5.25 7.28
C GLU A 143 -3.66 -6.16 6.04
N ASP A 144 -4.74 -6.88 5.71
CA ASP A 144 -4.83 -7.72 4.51
C ASP A 144 -4.62 -6.91 3.22
N THR A 145 -5.26 -5.74 3.11
CA THR A 145 -5.07 -4.86 1.96
C THR A 145 -3.61 -4.39 1.88
N TYR A 146 -3.06 -3.87 2.97
CA TYR A 146 -1.67 -3.41 3.02
C TYR A 146 -0.68 -4.51 2.60
N ASN A 147 -0.85 -5.73 3.12
CA ASN A 147 0.03 -6.86 2.84
C ASN A 147 0.05 -7.21 1.33
N HIS A 148 -1.10 -7.16 0.65
CA HIS A 148 -1.16 -7.44 -0.79
C HIS A 148 -0.51 -6.34 -1.62
N PHE A 149 -0.65 -5.07 -1.23
CA PHE A 149 0.06 -3.97 -1.90
C PHE A 149 1.57 -4.07 -1.70
N VAL A 150 2.03 -4.42 -0.50
CA VAL A 150 3.45 -4.71 -0.23
C VAL A 150 3.94 -5.89 -1.07
N LYS A 151 3.19 -6.99 -1.13
CA LYS A 151 3.59 -8.17 -1.90
C LYS A 151 3.68 -7.88 -3.40
N PHE A 152 2.76 -7.07 -3.93
CA PHE A 152 2.85 -6.59 -5.31
C PHE A 152 4.13 -5.77 -5.55
N THR A 153 4.44 -4.81 -4.66
CA THR A 153 5.66 -4.00 -4.80
C THR A 153 6.92 -4.86 -4.70
N GLN A 154 6.97 -5.80 -3.75
CA GLN A 154 8.03 -6.81 -3.66
C GLN A 154 8.16 -7.58 -4.98
N TRP A 155 7.06 -8.12 -5.49
CA TRP A 155 7.03 -8.85 -6.76
C TRP A 155 7.56 -8.00 -7.93
N SER A 156 7.14 -6.73 -8.04
CA SER A 156 7.58 -5.86 -9.13
C SER A 156 9.08 -5.61 -9.17
N ILE A 157 9.73 -5.62 -8.00
CA ILE A 157 11.18 -5.41 -7.84
C ILE A 157 11.92 -6.73 -8.06
N GLU A 158 11.56 -7.77 -7.30
CA GLU A 158 12.27 -9.04 -7.26
C GLU A 158 12.11 -9.86 -8.55
N SER A 159 10.96 -9.75 -9.23
CA SER A 159 10.73 -10.45 -10.51
C SER A 159 11.65 -9.96 -11.64
N LEU A 160 12.12 -8.71 -11.54
CA LEU A 160 13.14 -8.12 -12.41
C LEU A 160 14.53 -8.15 -11.78
N SER A 161 14.63 -8.73 -10.57
CA SER A 161 15.86 -8.93 -9.81
C SER A 161 16.68 -7.66 -9.64
N ILE A 162 15.95 -6.58 -9.37
CA ILE A 162 16.52 -5.31 -8.96
C ILE A 162 17.08 -5.49 -7.55
N ASP A 163 18.40 -5.59 -7.45
CA ASP A 163 19.14 -5.74 -6.20
C ASP A 163 19.55 -4.36 -5.66
N ASP A 164 18.59 -3.67 -5.04
CA ASP A 164 18.79 -2.36 -4.43
C ASP A 164 18.20 -2.33 -3.00
N PRO A 165 19.04 -2.35 -1.96
CA PRO A 165 18.60 -2.29 -0.56
C PRO A 165 17.80 -1.02 -0.20
N LEU A 166 17.84 0.02 -1.02
CA LEU A 166 17.02 1.22 -0.81
C LEU A 166 15.54 1.01 -1.19
N LEU A 167 15.23 -0.08 -1.89
CA LEU A 167 13.87 -0.49 -2.23
C LEU A 167 13.31 -1.55 -1.28
N ASP A 168 14.10 -2.01 -0.31
CA ASP A 168 13.64 -2.94 0.72
C ASP A 168 12.49 -2.34 1.53
N ILE A 169 11.45 -3.14 1.73
CA ILE A 169 10.29 -2.78 2.54
C ILE A 169 10.49 -3.34 3.96
N GLU A 170 10.30 -2.50 4.99
CA GLU A 170 10.60 -2.84 6.38
C GLU A 170 9.90 -4.12 6.84
N VAL A 171 8.60 -4.26 6.55
CA VAL A 171 7.80 -5.42 6.97
C VAL A 171 8.26 -6.74 6.33
N VAL A 172 8.77 -6.68 5.10
CA VAL A 172 9.31 -7.86 4.39
C VAL A 172 10.64 -8.27 5.03
N GLN A 173 11.55 -7.32 5.21
CA GLN A 173 12.85 -7.56 5.83
C GLN A 173 12.71 -8.02 7.29
N PHE A 174 11.74 -7.46 8.03
CA PHE A 174 11.42 -7.92 9.38
C PHE A 174 10.91 -9.36 9.38
N SER A 175 10.00 -9.70 8.46
CA SER A 175 9.47 -11.07 8.34
C SER A 175 10.58 -12.07 8.01
N LEU A 176 11.48 -11.73 7.08
CA LEU A 176 12.64 -12.54 6.72
C LEU A 176 13.50 -12.81 7.95
N ARG A 177 13.93 -11.76 8.67
CA ARG A 177 14.74 -11.88 9.89
C ARG A 177 14.10 -12.79 10.95
N CYS A 178 12.80 -12.64 11.21
CA CYS A 178 12.09 -13.49 12.15
C CYS A 178 12.13 -14.97 11.70
N ALA A 179 11.93 -15.25 10.41
CA ALA A 179 12.02 -16.62 9.89
C ALA A 179 13.43 -17.21 10.02
N GLU A 180 14.47 -16.38 9.87
CA GLU A 180 15.86 -16.80 10.08
C GLU A 180 16.12 -17.18 11.54
N GLU A 181 15.66 -16.34 12.46
CA GLU A 181 15.80 -16.54 13.90
C GLU A 181 15.03 -17.77 14.38
N ASP A 182 13.82 -17.98 13.87
CA ASP A 182 12.94 -19.11 14.21
C ASP A 182 13.32 -20.42 13.48
N GLN A 183 14.29 -20.37 12.55
CA GLN A 183 14.66 -21.48 11.64
C GLN A 183 13.45 -22.01 10.86
N SER A 184 12.46 -21.16 10.62
CA SER A 184 11.19 -21.50 9.99
C SER A 184 11.21 -21.11 8.51
N TYR A 185 12.16 -21.64 7.76
CA TYR A 185 12.15 -21.59 6.29
C TYR A 185 11.38 -22.79 5.76
N ALA A 186 10.10 -22.87 6.11
CA ALA A 186 9.24 -23.89 5.50
C ALA A 186 8.93 -23.43 4.07
N GLU A 187 9.19 -24.30 3.09
CA GLU A 187 8.74 -24.17 1.69
C GLU A 187 7.22 -23.93 1.59
N GLU A 188 6.49 -24.21 2.68
CA GLU A 188 5.07 -23.89 2.88
C GLU A 188 4.92 -22.95 4.08
N THR A 189 5.04 -21.65 3.84
CA THR A 189 4.77 -20.60 4.84
C THR A 189 3.45 -19.89 4.53
N ASP A 190 2.62 -19.74 5.56
CA ASP A 190 1.38 -18.95 5.47
C ASP A 190 1.67 -17.44 5.39
N ASN A 191 2.90 -17.01 5.71
CA ASN A 191 3.28 -15.60 5.63
C ASN A 191 3.56 -15.22 4.18
N ILE A 192 2.67 -14.42 3.59
CA ILE A 192 2.75 -13.92 2.21
C ILE A 192 4.10 -13.27 1.87
N PHE A 193 4.77 -12.64 2.84
CA PHE A 193 6.06 -11.96 2.62
C PHE A 193 7.23 -12.93 2.45
N LEU A 194 7.11 -14.15 2.98
CA LEU A 194 8.15 -15.18 2.91
C LEU A 194 8.03 -16.06 1.66
N GLN A 195 6.94 -15.93 0.89
CA GLN A 195 6.75 -16.64 -0.36
C GLN A 195 7.74 -16.13 -1.43
N GLU A 196 8.43 -17.05 -2.11
CA GLU A 196 9.43 -16.72 -3.13
C GLU A 196 8.81 -15.96 -4.32
N VAL A 197 9.52 -14.94 -4.82
CA VAL A 197 9.20 -14.27 -6.08
C VAL A 197 10.05 -14.86 -7.19
N LEU A 198 9.40 -15.49 -8.17
CA LEU A 198 10.08 -16.04 -9.33
C LEU A 198 10.43 -14.91 -10.34
N PRO A 199 11.64 -14.93 -10.94
CA PRO A 199 11.99 -14.03 -12.01
C PRO A 199 11.08 -14.20 -13.24
N VAL A 200 10.74 -13.10 -13.90
CA VAL A 200 10.02 -13.13 -15.18
C VAL A 200 10.98 -13.39 -16.34
N LYS A 201 10.50 -14.06 -17.39
CA LYS A 201 11.29 -14.45 -18.57
C LYS A 201 11.29 -13.40 -19.65
N ASP A 202 10.19 -12.69 -19.82
CA ASP A 202 9.99 -11.72 -20.90
C ASP A 202 8.93 -10.65 -20.54
N SER A 203 8.80 -9.65 -21.43
CA SER A 203 7.84 -8.56 -21.29
C SER A 203 6.39 -9.03 -21.25
N GLN A 204 6.05 -10.12 -21.95
CA GLN A 204 4.68 -10.63 -22.03
C GLN A 204 4.27 -11.29 -20.72
N GLU A 205 5.16 -12.04 -20.08
CA GLU A 205 4.95 -12.63 -18.76
C GLU A 205 4.79 -11.53 -17.71
N TYR A 206 5.66 -10.52 -17.72
CA TYR A 206 5.58 -9.38 -16.79
C TYR A 206 4.25 -8.62 -16.93
N GLU A 207 3.82 -8.32 -18.16
CA GLU A 207 2.52 -7.69 -18.44
C GLU A 207 1.37 -8.54 -17.91
N THR A 208 1.36 -9.83 -18.24
CA THR A 208 0.29 -10.76 -17.86
C THR A 208 0.15 -10.86 -16.35
N LEU A 209 1.27 -10.98 -15.62
CA LEU A 209 1.27 -11.05 -14.16
C LEU A 209 0.91 -9.70 -13.53
N THR A 210 1.32 -8.58 -14.11
CA THR A 210 0.90 -7.23 -13.66
C THR A 210 -0.62 -7.09 -13.72
N LEU A 211 -1.26 -7.58 -14.79
CA LEU A 211 -2.72 -7.55 -14.93
C LEU A 211 -3.43 -8.49 -13.94
N GLN A 212 -2.84 -9.66 -13.64
CA GLN A 212 -3.40 -10.54 -12.60
C GLN A 212 -3.32 -9.89 -11.21
N TRP A 213 -2.20 -9.26 -10.89
CA TRP A 213 -2.05 -8.48 -9.66
C TRP A 213 -3.04 -7.31 -9.60
N LEU A 214 -3.26 -6.63 -10.71
CA LEU A 214 -4.25 -5.55 -10.80
C LEU A 214 -5.64 -6.02 -10.35
N ASP A 215 -6.08 -7.20 -10.78
CA ASP A 215 -7.36 -7.78 -10.37
C ASP A 215 -7.40 -8.09 -8.87
N VAL A 216 -6.32 -8.66 -8.32
CA VAL A 216 -6.19 -8.94 -6.88
C VAL A 216 -6.27 -7.65 -6.06
N LEU A 217 -5.50 -6.62 -6.42
CA LEU A 217 -5.45 -5.35 -5.70
C LEU A 217 -6.80 -4.62 -5.76
N ASN A 218 -7.48 -4.63 -6.91
CA ASN A 218 -8.84 -4.09 -7.03
C ASN A 218 -9.83 -4.82 -6.12
N GLY A 219 -9.75 -6.15 -6.06
CA GLY A 219 -10.59 -6.95 -5.16
C GLY A 219 -10.41 -6.57 -3.70
N LYS A 220 -9.15 -6.43 -3.24
CA LYS A 220 -8.85 -5.99 -1.87
C LYS A 220 -9.34 -4.58 -1.60
N LEU A 221 -9.14 -3.66 -2.54
CA LEU A 221 -9.59 -2.28 -2.41
C LEU A 221 -11.12 -2.15 -2.36
N ALA A 222 -11.85 -2.97 -3.12
CA ALA A 222 -13.31 -2.99 -3.08
C ALA A 222 -13.83 -3.41 -1.68
N ILE A 223 -13.23 -4.46 -1.10
CA ILE A 223 -13.56 -4.91 0.26
C ILE A 223 -13.24 -3.80 1.27
N LEU A 224 -12.06 -3.17 1.17
CA LEU A 224 -11.68 -2.06 2.05
C LEU A 224 -12.67 -0.89 1.96
N GLY A 225 -13.09 -0.53 0.74
CA GLY A 225 -14.07 0.53 0.49
C GLY A 225 -15.40 0.26 1.18
N GLU A 226 -15.97 -0.93 0.99
CA GLU A 226 -17.23 -1.35 1.63
C GLU A 226 -17.13 -1.28 3.16
N ARG A 227 -16.01 -1.76 3.72
CA ARG A 227 -15.74 -1.76 5.16
C ARG A 227 -15.60 -0.35 5.72
N PHE A 228 -14.90 0.55 5.03
CA PHE A 228 -14.79 1.96 5.39
C PHE A 228 -16.14 2.69 5.34
N GLU A 229 -16.99 2.40 4.36
CA GLU A 229 -18.34 2.95 4.30
C GLU A 229 -19.20 2.53 5.49
N LYS A 230 -19.21 1.23 5.81
CA LYS A 230 -19.94 0.69 6.96
C LYS A 230 -19.50 1.34 8.28
N VAL A 231 -18.21 1.52 8.50
CA VAL A 231 -17.66 2.19 9.70
C VAL A 231 -18.10 3.65 9.77
N ALA A 232 -18.02 4.36 8.65
CA ALA A 232 -18.44 5.75 8.58
C ALA A 232 -19.94 5.91 8.92
N ASP A 233 -20.77 4.98 8.46
CA ASP A 233 -22.20 4.93 8.78
C ASP A 233 -22.46 4.64 10.26
N ASP A 234 -21.67 3.76 10.87
CA ASP A 234 -21.79 3.45 12.29
C ASP A 234 -21.39 4.63 13.16
N TRP A 235 -20.31 5.35 12.83
CA TRP A 235 -19.97 6.61 13.47
C TRP A 235 -21.07 7.65 13.29
N TYR A 236 -21.69 7.73 12.11
CA TYR A 236 -22.81 8.64 11.88
C TYR A 236 -24.01 8.31 12.76
N LYS A 237 -24.37 7.03 12.90
CA LYS A 237 -25.48 6.59 13.76
C LYS A 237 -25.21 6.86 15.24
N LYS A 238 -24.00 6.53 15.74
CA LYS A 238 -23.64 6.65 17.16
C LYS A 238 -23.34 8.09 17.58
N PHE A 239 -22.67 8.84 16.72
CA PHE A 239 -22.07 10.13 17.07
C PHE A 239 -22.63 11.32 16.26
N GLY A 240 -23.21 11.05 15.09
CA GLY A 240 -23.81 12.04 14.21
C GLY A 240 -25.23 12.44 14.60
N LYS A 241 -26.10 11.48 14.95
CA LYS A 241 -27.55 11.70 15.11
C LYS A 241 -28.00 12.49 16.33
N ASN A 242 -27.19 12.60 17.38
CA ASN A 242 -27.64 13.21 18.65
C ASN A 242 -27.63 14.75 18.69
N ARG A 243 -27.51 15.46 17.54
CA ARG A 243 -27.41 16.95 17.49
C ARG A 243 -27.99 17.63 16.23
N SER A 244 -29.05 17.09 15.63
CA SER A 244 -29.98 17.89 14.80
C SER A 244 -31.21 18.22 15.62
#